data_AF-A0A971S875-F1
#
_entry.id   AF-A0A971S875-F1
#
_cell.length_a   1.000
_cell.length_b   1.000
_cell.length_c   1.000
_cell.angle_alpha   90.00
_cell.angle_beta   90.00
_cell.angle_gamma   90.00
#
_symmetry.space_group_name_H-M   'P 1'
#
loop_
_entity.id
_entity.type
_entity.pdbx_description
1 polymer ?
#
loop_
_entity_poly.entity_id
_entity_poly.type
_entity_poly.pdbx_seq_one_letter_code
_entity_poly.pdbx_strand_id
1 'polypeptide(L)'
;MGNNLCDRKDVRFFLYDVLRVQELCRPERHRDHSPETFTVTIDTAEKPVENNPTPAREAEDQAGCITENGKVRVPPVYYEPYRKIAQGSTAYLHALNSARDSIMVNAEVRRNLLWMKCYTEGVRALILYAIACMERIHAADDEHEKGQWNDILEFLTPICKAYGSEKGFEVCVKAIQVFGGYGDCSDCHMEQIARDCKVTSYKDTNGIQSLELINHKISMKCGRAYREVLSRVKETIGEALVWNELIPYASDLRSYVGMLEEITDRIQIMKTNGEDLLVESWALSYLEIWGDILLGWLFLWQAFVARERLAETQGSSAGANEFSSAFYRNKIATAKYYLGTLLPLAAGKFEAINKNDRVFLEMDDSYFFD
;
A
#
# COMPACT_ATOMS: atom_id res chain seq x y z
N MET A 1 5.51 27.34 -7.90
CA MET A 1 5.73 26.04 -8.59
C MET A 1 4.95 25.02 -7.80
N GLY A 2 4.12 24.20 -8.46
CA GLY A 2 3.18 23.31 -7.77
C GLY A 2 3.91 22.31 -6.87
N ASN A 3 3.37 22.13 -5.67
CA ASN A 3 3.82 21.13 -4.73
C ASN A 3 3.74 19.74 -5.38
N ASN A 4 4.90 19.11 -5.57
CA ASN A 4 5.06 17.82 -6.22
C ASN A 4 5.19 16.68 -5.19
N LEU A 5 4.90 16.93 -3.89
CA LEU A 5 5.07 15.99 -2.78
C LEU A 5 4.13 14.78 -2.80
N CYS A 6 2.95 14.95 -3.38
CA CYS A 6 1.96 13.91 -3.54
C CYS A 6 1.23 14.17 -4.86
N ASP A 7 0.94 13.14 -5.64
CA ASP A 7 0.12 13.31 -6.85
C ASP A 7 -1.32 13.64 -6.40
N ARG A 8 -1.65 14.93 -6.37
CA ARG A 8 -2.96 15.42 -5.93
C ARG A 8 -4.10 14.85 -6.77
N LYS A 9 -3.86 14.60 -8.07
CA LYS A 9 -4.90 14.05 -8.95
C LYS A 9 -5.15 12.60 -8.59
N ASP A 10 -4.11 11.84 -8.31
CA ASP A 10 -4.21 10.48 -7.79
C ASP A 10 -4.99 10.42 -6.47
N VAL A 11 -4.61 11.23 -5.47
CA VAL A 11 -5.28 11.29 -4.16
C VAL A 11 -6.76 11.66 -4.33
N ARG A 12 -7.06 12.73 -5.07
CA ARG A 12 -8.45 13.17 -5.28
C ARG A 12 -9.27 12.14 -6.03
N PHE A 13 -8.72 11.54 -7.08
CA PHE A 13 -9.38 10.44 -7.79
C PHE A 13 -9.73 9.30 -6.85
N PHE A 14 -8.76 8.85 -6.03
CA PHE A 14 -9.02 7.74 -5.13
C PHE A 14 -10.05 8.11 -4.04
N LEU A 15 -9.98 9.31 -3.46
CA LEU A 15 -10.93 9.74 -2.43
C LEU A 15 -12.36 9.94 -2.98
N TYR A 16 -12.51 10.68 -4.09
CA TYR A 16 -13.83 11.13 -4.55
C TYR A 16 -14.47 10.21 -5.59
N ASP A 17 -13.68 9.64 -6.51
CA ASP A 17 -14.23 8.75 -7.55
C ASP A 17 -14.31 7.31 -7.05
N VAL A 18 -13.27 6.81 -6.36
CA VAL A 18 -13.21 5.41 -5.93
C VAL A 18 -13.88 5.20 -4.56
N LEU A 19 -13.37 5.87 -3.53
CA LEU A 19 -13.88 5.72 -2.16
C LEU A 19 -15.20 6.44 -1.91
N ARG A 20 -15.57 7.39 -2.78
CA ARG A 20 -16.76 8.26 -2.66
C ARG A 20 -16.90 8.89 -1.27
N VAL A 21 -15.82 9.47 -0.73
CA VAL A 21 -15.80 10.04 0.64
C VAL A 21 -16.85 11.14 0.87
N GLN A 22 -17.35 11.77 -0.18
CA GLN A 22 -18.49 12.70 -0.11
C GLN A 22 -19.75 12.07 0.49
N GLU A 23 -19.90 10.74 0.45
CA GLU A 23 -21.03 10.05 1.08
C GLU A 23 -20.96 10.08 2.61
N LEU A 24 -19.79 10.34 3.20
CA LEU A 24 -19.60 10.52 4.64
C LEU A 24 -20.27 11.80 5.17
N CYS A 25 -20.66 12.73 4.30
CA CYS A 25 -21.43 13.92 4.66
C CYS A 25 -22.94 13.64 4.79
N ARG A 26 -23.43 12.44 4.41
CA ARG A 26 -24.86 12.11 4.45
C ARG A 26 -25.44 12.02 5.87
N PRO A 27 -24.76 11.41 6.87
CA PRO A 27 -25.28 11.36 8.22
C PRO A 27 -25.43 12.75 8.83
N GLU A 28 -26.48 12.95 9.62
CA GLU A 28 -26.83 14.24 10.24
C GLU A 28 -25.66 14.85 11.03
N ARG A 29 -24.84 13.98 11.66
CA ARG A 29 -23.65 14.35 12.42
C ARG A 29 -22.56 15.04 11.60
N HIS A 30 -22.49 14.79 10.29
CA HIS A 30 -21.44 15.27 9.39
C HIS A 30 -21.96 16.25 8.33
N ARG A 31 -23.22 16.66 8.42
CA ARG A 31 -23.88 17.55 7.45
C ARG A 31 -23.22 18.91 7.27
N ASP A 32 -22.45 19.35 8.27
CA ASP A 32 -21.72 20.63 8.26
C ASP A 32 -20.43 20.56 7.43
N HIS A 33 -20.03 19.36 6.97
CA HIS A 33 -18.89 19.15 6.08
C HIS A 33 -19.33 19.02 4.62
N SER A 34 -18.44 19.38 3.71
CA SER A 34 -18.63 19.28 2.27
C SER A 34 -17.34 18.86 1.56
N PRO A 35 -17.39 18.45 0.28
CA PRO A 35 -16.20 18.20 -0.53
C PRO A 35 -15.22 19.39 -0.56
N GLU A 36 -15.72 20.62 -0.48
CA GLU A 36 -14.90 21.83 -0.35
C GLU A 36 -14.16 21.85 0.98
N THR A 37 -14.81 21.46 2.08
CA THR A 37 -14.19 21.37 3.41
C THR A 37 -13.06 20.34 3.42
N PHE A 38 -13.25 19.19 2.78
CA PHE A 38 -12.21 18.17 2.63
C PHE A 38 -11.05 18.69 1.79
N THR A 39 -11.33 19.35 0.67
CA THR A 39 -10.30 19.93 -0.20
C THR A 39 -9.47 20.99 0.51
N VAL A 40 -10.11 21.90 1.25
CA VAL A 40 -9.43 22.92 2.05
C VAL A 40 -8.58 22.28 3.15
N THR A 41 -9.05 21.21 3.77
CA THR A 41 -8.31 20.48 4.80
C THR A 41 -7.07 19.82 4.20
N ILE A 42 -7.19 19.16 3.05
CA ILE A 42 -6.07 18.58 2.30
C ILE A 42 -5.08 19.68 1.91
N ASP A 43 -5.54 20.77 1.31
CA ASP A 43 -4.70 21.91 0.92
C ASP A 43 -4.00 22.55 2.12
N THR A 44 -4.64 22.58 3.29
CA THR A 44 -4.06 23.14 4.52
C THR A 44 -3.06 22.18 5.15
N ALA A 45 -3.34 20.87 5.14
CA ALA A 45 -2.40 19.85 5.61
C ALA A 45 -1.11 19.81 4.77
N GLU A 46 -1.15 20.30 3.53
CA GLU A 46 0.01 20.38 2.64
C GLU A 46 0.88 21.64 2.84
N LYS A 47 0.36 22.72 3.44
CA LYS A 47 1.13 23.98 3.65
C LYS A 47 2.33 23.87 4.60
N PRO A 48 2.29 23.09 5.69
CA PRO A 48 3.45 22.89 6.57
C PRO A 48 4.62 22.17 5.89
N VAL A 49 4.37 21.46 4.78
CA VAL A 49 5.37 20.66 4.07
C VAL A 49 6.32 21.52 3.21
N GLU A 50 5.99 22.80 2.98
CA GLU A 50 6.78 23.72 2.14
C GLU A 50 7.85 24.52 2.89
N ASN A 51 7.82 24.58 4.23
CA ASN A 51 8.52 25.65 4.96
C ASN A 51 9.64 25.24 5.93
N ASN A 52 9.96 23.95 6.15
CA ASN A 52 11.03 23.64 7.13
C ASN A 52 11.67 22.23 7.03
N PRO A 53 12.77 22.04 6.27
CA PRO A 53 13.35 20.71 6.09
C PRO A 53 14.71 20.52 6.80
N THR A 54 14.98 21.02 8.02
CA THR A 54 16.40 20.93 8.49
C THR A 54 16.70 20.77 9.99
N PRO A 55 16.02 21.37 11.00
CA PRO A 55 16.61 21.45 12.34
C PRO A 55 16.70 20.15 13.15
N ALA A 56 15.95 19.10 12.81
CA ALA A 56 15.96 17.84 13.56
C ALA A 56 17.11 16.89 13.17
N ARG A 57 17.82 17.19 12.08
CA ARG A 57 18.69 16.26 11.33
C ARG A 57 20.13 16.20 11.84
N GLU A 58 20.65 17.27 12.44
CA GLU A 58 22.01 17.28 13.04
C GLU A 58 22.07 16.53 14.39
N ALA A 59 20.96 16.49 15.12
CA ALA A 59 20.87 15.80 16.40
C ALA A 59 20.75 14.27 16.26
N GLU A 60 20.32 13.80 15.08
CA GLU A 60 20.19 12.38 14.72
C GLU A 60 21.56 11.70 14.59
N ASP A 61 22.45 12.30 13.79
CA ASP A 61 23.81 11.78 13.56
C ASP A 61 24.64 11.70 14.87
N GLN A 62 24.30 12.52 15.87
CA GLN A 62 24.99 12.50 17.16
C GLN A 62 24.42 11.49 18.17
N ALA A 63 23.14 11.11 18.07
CA ALA A 63 22.46 10.37 19.14
C ALA A 63 22.30 8.86 18.84
N GLY A 64 21.94 8.48 17.60
CA GLY A 64 21.70 7.09 17.22
C GLY A 64 20.58 6.37 18.01
N CYS A 65 20.17 5.17 17.58
CA CYS A 65 19.25 4.34 18.37
C CYS A 65 19.96 3.75 19.59
N ILE A 66 19.30 3.76 20.75
CA ILE A 66 19.84 3.18 21.99
C ILE A 66 19.01 1.97 22.44
N THR A 67 19.66 0.97 23.02
CA THR A 67 18.98 -0.19 23.59
C THR A 67 18.84 0.00 25.09
N GLU A 68 17.61 0.07 25.61
CA GLU A 68 17.33 0.14 27.06
C GLU A 68 16.45 -1.07 27.46
N ASN A 69 16.93 -1.89 28.41
CA ASN A 69 16.21 -3.06 28.94
C ASN A 69 15.69 -4.04 27.87
N GLY A 70 16.52 -4.32 26.85
CA GLY A 70 16.15 -5.23 25.76
C GLY A 70 15.15 -4.66 24.76
N LYS A 71 14.79 -3.36 24.86
CA LYS A 71 13.95 -2.66 23.89
C LYS A 71 14.75 -1.57 23.20
N VAL A 72 14.72 -1.56 21.87
CA VAL A 72 15.32 -0.50 21.06
C VAL A 72 14.47 0.76 21.19
N ARG A 73 15.10 1.86 21.62
CA ARG A 73 14.49 3.18 21.71
C ARG A 73 15.13 4.09 20.68
N VAL A 74 14.28 4.63 19.81
CA VAL A 74 14.64 5.76 18.97
C VAL A 74 14.80 7.01 19.85
N PRO A 75 15.79 7.88 19.60
CA PRO A 75 15.95 9.16 20.28
C PRO A 75 14.64 9.94 20.45
N PRO A 76 14.45 10.70 21.55
CA PRO A 76 13.23 11.48 21.77
C PRO A 76 12.92 12.48 20.65
N VAL A 77 13.95 12.90 19.91
CA VAL A 77 13.84 13.74 18.71
C VAL A 77 12.98 13.09 17.63
N TYR A 78 12.73 11.77 17.64
CA TYR A 78 11.87 11.07 16.70
C TYR A 78 10.38 11.13 17.07
N TYR A 79 10.00 11.45 18.31
CA TYR A 79 8.59 11.39 18.71
C TYR A 79 7.73 12.48 18.07
N GLU A 80 8.29 13.65 17.80
CA GLU A 80 7.61 14.73 17.06
C GLU A 80 7.67 14.55 15.53
N PRO A 81 8.82 14.23 14.92
CA PRO A 81 8.97 13.94 13.49
C PRO A 81 8.23 12.69 13.05
N TYR A 82 8.16 11.58 13.80
CA TYR A 82 7.33 10.44 13.38
C TYR A 82 5.83 10.77 13.36
N ARG A 83 5.40 11.72 14.18
CA ARG A 83 4.04 12.29 14.12
C ARG A 83 3.85 13.18 12.89
N LYS A 84 4.94 13.66 12.28
CA LYS A 84 5.01 14.53 11.09
C LYS A 84 5.47 13.77 9.82
N ILE A 85 6.07 12.58 9.90
CA ILE A 85 6.50 11.70 8.78
C ILE A 85 5.32 10.92 8.20
N ALA A 86 4.18 10.89 8.90
CA ALA A 86 2.87 10.72 8.26
C ALA A 86 2.58 11.78 7.16
N GLN A 87 3.46 12.78 7.00
CA GLN A 87 3.41 13.86 6.01
C GLN A 87 4.78 14.01 5.28
N GLY A 88 5.08 13.08 4.36
CA GLY A 88 5.74 13.41 3.09
C GLY A 88 7.20 12.98 2.83
N SER A 89 7.50 12.71 1.55
CA SER A 89 8.85 12.72 0.95
C SER A 89 8.79 12.81 -0.59
N THR A 90 9.39 13.83 -1.22
CA THR A 90 9.66 13.87 -2.68
C THR A 90 10.95 14.55 -3.07
N ALA A 91 11.77 13.78 -3.79
CA ALA A 91 12.85 14.26 -4.65
C ALA A 91 12.69 13.78 -6.12
N TYR A 92 11.60 13.05 -6.42
CA TYR A 92 11.44 12.29 -7.67
C TYR A 92 11.06 13.13 -8.91
N LEU A 93 10.31 14.22 -8.75
CA LEU A 93 9.69 14.93 -9.90
C LEU A 93 10.54 16.07 -10.49
N HIS A 94 11.59 16.54 -9.80
CA HIS A 94 12.43 17.65 -10.29
C HIS A 94 13.48 17.20 -11.33
N ALA A 95 13.98 15.97 -11.25
CA ALA A 95 14.99 15.45 -12.16
C ALA A 95 14.46 15.06 -13.55
N LEU A 96 13.14 14.85 -13.68
CA LEU A 96 12.52 14.34 -14.92
C LEU A 96 12.25 15.42 -15.99
N ASN A 97 12.21 16.70 -15.60
CA ASN A 97 11.73 17.79 -16.47
C ASN A 97 12.83 18.54 -17.25
N SER A 98 14.12 18.22 -17.09
CA SER A 98 15.23 19.04 -17.63
C SER A 98 16.06 18.42 -18.77
N ALA A 99 15.82 17.18 -19.19
CA ALA A 99 16.67 16.52 -20.19
C ALA A 99 16.05 16.51 -21.61
N ARG A 100 16.79 17.04 -22.60
CA ARG A 100 16.44 17.00 -24.04
C ARG A 100 16.36 15.58 -24.61
N ASP A 101 17.00 14.62 -23.96
CA ASP A 101 16.82 13.18 -24.18
C ASP A 101 16.59 12.52 -22.80
N SER A 102 15.32 12.34 -22.43
CA SER A 102 14.97 11.77 -21.12
C SER A 102 15.45 10.33 -21.00
N ILE A 103 16.12 9.96 -19.89
CA ILE A 103 16.52 8.56 -19.60
C ILE A 103 15.33 7.59 -19.57
N MET A 104 14.09 8.11 -19.53
CA MET A 104 12.85 7.33 -19.66
C MET A 104 12.71 6.60 -21.01
N VAL A 105 13.52 6.93 -22.03
CA VAL A 105 13.59 6.15 -23.28
C VAL A 105 14.21 4.76 -23.04
N ASN A 106 14.99 4.58 -21.97
CA ASN A 106 15.57 3.30 -21.61
C ASN A 106 14.50 2.39 -20.98
N ALA A 107 14.36 1.17 -21.51
CA ALA A 107 13.35 0.21 -21.05
C ALA A 107 13.53 -0.21 -19.58
N GLU A 108 14.78 -0.32 -19.11
CA GLU A 108 15.10 -0.67 -17.72
C GLU A 108 14.67 0.44 -16.76
N VAL A 109 15.05 1.69 -17.09
CA VAL A 109 14.65 2.87 -16.31
C VAL A 109 13.13 2.98 -16.29
N ARG A 110 12.47 2.87 -17.45
CA ARG A 110 11.00 2.94 -17.54
C ARG A 110 10.31 1.85 -16.72
N ARG A 111 10.84 0.63 -16.72
CA ARG A 111 10.34 -0.48 -15.89
C ARG A 111 10.49 -0.15 -14.40
N ASN A 112 11.62 0.41 -13.98
CA ASN A 112 11.82 0.82 -12.58
C ASN A 112 10.88 1.95 -12.16
N LEU A 113 10.69 2.97 -13.01
CA LEU A 113 9.77 4.07 -12.75
C LEU A 113 8.31 3.58 -12.68
N LEU A 114 7.91 2.65 -13.56
CA LEU A 114 6.57 2.03 -13.51
C LEU A 114 6.39 1.18 -12.25
N TRP A 115 7.41 0.42 -11.86
CA TRP A 115 7.42 -0.35 -10.61
C TRP A 115 7.24 0.57 -9.40
N MET A 116 8.05 1.64 -9.30
CA MET A 116 7.97 2.62 -8.22
C MET A 116 6.60 3.31 -8.17
N LYS A 117 6.06 3.69 -9.33
CA LYS A 117 4.73 4.27 -9.47
C LYS A 117 3.66 3.31 -8.91
N CYS A 118 3.69 2.04 -9.30
CA CYS A 118 2.67 1.09 -8.86
C CYS A 118 2.71 0.86 -7.35
N TYR A 119 3.89 0.68 -6.74
CA TYR A 119 3.94 0.49 -5.29
C TYR A 119 3.59 1.76 -4.52
N THR A 120 4.01 2.92 -5.01
CA THR A 120 3.67 4.21 -4.38
C THR A 120 2.15 4.47 -4.43
N GLU A 121 1.50 4.28 -5.59
CA GLU A 121 0.05 4.47 -5.73
C GLU A 121 -0.76 3.36 -5.05
N GLY A 122 -0.32 2.11 -5.14
CA GLY A 122 -1.00 0.97 -4.55
C GLY A 122 -0.99 1.00 -3.02
N VAL A 123 0.18 1.27 -2.41
CA VAL A 123 0.29 1.40 -0.95
C VAL A 123 -0.46 2.63 -0.46
N ARG A 124 -0.44 3.75 -1.20
CA ARG A 124 -1.25 4.93 -0.88
C ARG A 124 -2.74 4.59 -0.90
N ALA A 125 -3.22 3.92 -1.94
CA ALA A 125 -4.61 3.47 -2.05
C ALA A 125 -4.99 2.57 -0.85
N LEU A 126 -4.10 1.66 -0.44
CA LEU A 126 -4.32 0.77 0.70
C LEU A 126 -4.44 1.55 2.02
N ILE A 127 -3.54 2.50 2.27
CA ILE A 127 -3.58 3.36 3.46
C ILE A 127 -4.83 4.25 3.46
N LEU A 128 -5.17 4.87 2.32
CA LEU A 128 -6.38 5.69 2.19
C LEU A 128 -7.65 4.85 2.37
N TYR A 129 -7.66 3.61 1.91
CA TYR A 129 -8.78 2.70 2.14
C TYR A 129 -8.93 2.36 3.63
N ALA A 130 -7.82 2.10 4.34
CA ALA A 130 -7.83 1.88 5.79
C ALA A 130 -8.32 3.13 6.55
N ILE A 131 -7.86 4.33 6.18
CA ILE A 131 -8.36 5.59 6.74
C ILE A 131 -9.86 5.74 6.46
N ALA A 132 -10.31 5.44 5.24
CA ALA A 132 -11.73 5.50 4.91
C ALA A 132 -12.57 4.47 5.70
N CYS A 133 -11.99 3.34 6.12
CA CYS A 133 -12.64 2.43 7.06
C CYS A 133 -12.76 3.08 8.45
N MET A 134 -11.70 3.74 8.95
CA MET A 134 -11.75 4.48 10.21
C MET A 134 -12.87 5.54 10.19
N GLU A 135 -12.94 6.35 9.12
CA GLU A 135 -13.97 7.38 9.00
C GLU A 135 -15.38 6.79 8.93
N ARG A 136 -15.57 5.66 8.22
CA ARG A 136 -16.86 4.96 8.19
C ARG A 136 -17.28 4.41 9.54
N ILE A 137 -16.34 3.92 10.37
CA ILE A 137 -16.63 3.51 11.75
C ILE A 137 -17.12 4.71 12.58
N HIS A 138 -16.48 5.88 12.41
CA HIS A 138 -16.87 7.09 13.14
C HIS A 138 -18.22 7.67 12.68
N ALA A 139 -18.52 7.54 11.38
CA ALA A 139 -19.73 8.09 10.76
C ALA A 139 -20.95 7.16 10.84
N ALA A 140 -20.76 5.85 11.02
CA ALA A 140 -21.86 4.90 11.10
C ALA A 140 -22.69 5.13 12.38
N ASP A 141 -24.01 5.13 12.23
CA ASP A 141 -24.96 5.19 13.36
C ASP A 141 -25.29 3.79 13.89
N ASP A 142 -25.23 2.78 13.03
CA ASP A 142 -25.56 1.38 13.33
C ASP A 142 -24.33 0.59 13.83
N GLU A 143 -24.52 -0.17 14.92
CA GLU A 143 -23.45 -0.96 15.54
C GLU A 143 -23.01 -2.16 14.68
N HIS A 144 -23.90 -2.70 13.84
CA HIS A 144 -23.53 -3.79 12.95
C HIS A 144 -22.62 -3.27 11.83
N GLU A 145 -22.96 -2.15 11.20
CA GLU A 145 -22.11 -1.48 10.20
C GLU A 145 -20.73 -1.09 10.80
N LYS A 146 -20.71 -0.50 12.00
CA LYS A 146 -19.44 -0.21 12.71
C LYS A 146 -18.59 -1.47 12.89
N GLY A 147 -19.22 -2.56 13.29
CA GLY A 147 -18.57 -3.86 13.47
C GLY A 147 -17.91 -4.36 12.18
N GLN A 148 -18.60 -4.27 11.04
CA GLN A 148 -18.07 -4.69 9.74
C GLN A 148 -16.86 -3.85 9.30
N TRP A 149 -16.95 -2.52 9.41
CA TRP A 149 -15.82 -1.65 9.05
C TRP A 149 -14.63 -1.82 9.99
N ASN A 150 -14.88 -2.05 11.28
CA ASN A 150 -13.82 -2.34 12.23
C ASN A 150 -13.14 -3.69 11.93
N ASP A 151 -13.91 -4.72 11.56
CA ASP A 151 -13.36 -6.02 11.16
C ASP A 151 -12.39 -5.87 9.97
N ILE A 152 -12.78 -5.09 8.95
CA ILE A 152 -11.91 -4.77 7.80
C ILE A 152 -10.65 -4.04 8.26
N LEU A 153 -10.80 -2.98 9.07
CA LEU A 153 -9.67 -2.16 9.53
C LEU A 153 -8.66 -2.98 10.33
N GLU A 154 -9.13 -3.79 11.28
CA GLU A 154 -8.30 -4.67 12.11
C GLU A 154 -7.50 -5.67 11.26
N PHE A 155 -8.10 -6.17 10.17
CA PHE A 155 -7.43 -7.08 9.24
C PHE A 155 -6.37 -6.37 8.39
N LEU A 156 -6.67 -5.18 7.89
CA LEU A 156 -5.76 -4.43 7.00
C LEU A 156 -4.57 -3.81 7.72
N THR A 157 -4.72 -3.43 8.99
CA THR A 157 -3.69 -2.70 9.77
C THR A 157 -2.30 -3.34 9.72
N PRO A 158 -2.10 -4.65 10.03
CA PRO A 158 -0.77 -5.25 9.97
C PRO A 158 -0.19 -5.28 8.55
N ILE A 159 -1.04 -5.40 7.52
CA ILE A 159 -0.62 -5.40 6.11
C ILE A 159 -0.19 -3.98 5.70
N CYS A 160 -1.00 -2.95 6.01
CA CYS A 160 -0.65 -1.55 5.79
C CYS A 160 0.71 -1.20 6.40
N LYS A 161 0.98 -1.68 7.61
CA LYS A 161 2.26 -1.49 8.29
C LYS A 161 3.37 -2.25 7.54
N ALA A 162 3.34 -3.58 7.57
CA ALA A 162 4.50 -4.38 7.19
C ALA A 162 4.78 -4.29 5.69
N TYR A 163 3.76 -4.52 4.87
CA TYR A 163 3.90 -4.46 3.42
C TYR A 163 4.18 -3.03 2.94
N GLY A 164 3.50 -2.04 3.52
CA GLY A 164 3.73 -0.63 3.20
C GLY A 164 5.15 -0.14 3.53
N SER A 165 5.66 -0.48 4.71
CA SER A 165 7.04 -0.12 5.11
C SER A 165 8.10 -0.81 4.24
N GLU A 166 7.92 -2.10 3.92
CA GLU A 166 8.86 -2.84 3.08
C GLU A 166 8.89 -2.28 1.65
N LYS A 167 7.71 -2.12 1.03
CA LYS A 167 7.61 -1.56 -0.33
C LYS A 167 8.03 -0.10 -0.39
N GLY A 168 7.79 0.68 0.66
CA GLY A 168 8.31 2.04 0.78
C GLY A 168 9.85 2.07 0.75
N PHE A 169 10.49 1.19 1.52
CA PHE A 169 11.95 1.10 1.54
C PHE A 169 12.51 0.61 0.19
N GLU A 170 11.91 -0.43 -0.41
CA GLU A 170 12.30 -0.91 -1.74
C GLU A 170 12.19 0.18 -2.81
N VAL A 171 11.14 1.01 -2.77
CA VAL A 171 11.00 2.18 -3.67
C VAL A 171 12.16 3.17 -3.49
N CYS A 172 12.58 3.44 -2.26
CA CYS A 172 13.71 4.35 -1.99
C CYS A 172 15.02 3.79 -2.56
N VAL A 173 15.29 2.50 -2.35
CA VAL A 173 16.47 1.81 -2.93
C VAL A 173 16.42 1.83 -4.45
N LYS A 174 15.26 1.59 -5.05
CA LYS A 174 15.06 1.67 -6.51
C LYS A 174 15.31 3.08 -7.03
N ALA A 175 14.96 4.11 -6.25
CA ALA A 175 15.20 5.50 -6.59
C ALA A 175 16.70 5.76 -6.72
N ILE A 176 17.52 5.34 -5.74
CA ILE A 176 18.99 5.44 -5.82
C ILE A 176 19.49 4.81 -7.12
N GLN A 177 19.02 3.61 -7.46
CA GLN A 177 19.40 2.90 -8.69
C GLN A 177 19.07 3.68 -9.97
N VAL A 178 17.91 4.36 -10.03
CA VAL A 178 17.50 5.19 -11.18
C VAL A 178 18.47 6.36 -11.39
N PHE A 179 19.01 6.94 -10.31
CA PHE A 179 20.02 8.00 -10.38
C PHE A 179 21.45 7.48 -10.60
N GLY A 180 21.65 6.16 -10.64
CA GLY A 180 22.96 5.55 -10.79
C GLY A 180 23.92 5.97 -9.67
N GLY A 181 25.21 6.15 -9.99
CA GLY A 181 26.21 6.57 -9.00
C GLY A 181 25.90 7.91 -8.32
N TYR A 182 25.16 8.81 -8.99
CA TYR A 182 24.75 10.08 -8.38
C TYR A 182 23.71 9.88 -7.27
N GLY A 183 22.92 8.80 -7.30
CA GLY A 183 21.95 8.49 -6.25
C GLY A 183 22.59 8.22 -4.89
N ASP A 184 23.87 7.82 -4.88
CA ASP A 184 24.66 7.56 -3.67
C ASP A 184 25.36 8.82 -3.13
N CYS A 185 25.36 9.91 -3.90
CA CYS A 185 25.96 11.16 -3.47
C CYS A 185 25.01 11.91 -2.52
N SER A 186 25.53 12.42 -1.41
CA SER A 186 24.73 13.06 -0.36
C SER A 186 23.98 14.32 -0.84
N ASP A 187 24.48 15.01 -1.87
CA ASP A 187 23.82 16.14 -2.52
C ASP A 187 22.57 15.75 -3.33
N CYS A 188 22.45 14.48 -3.75
CA CYS A 188 21.25 13.92 -4.36
C CYS A 188 20.15 13.62 -3.32
N HIS A 189 20.53 13.40 -2.06
CA HIS A 189 19.66 13.05 -0.93
C HIS A 189 18.84 11.74 -1.07
N MET A 190 19.00 10.95 -2.13
CA MET A 190 18.26 9.69 -2.31
C MET A 190 18.68 8.63 -1.28
N GLU A 191 19.98 8.55 -0.99
CA GLU A 191 20.52 7.67 0.07
C GLU A 191 19.93 8.02 1.44
N GLN A 192 19.78 9.31 1.74
CA GLN A 192 19.17 9.79 2.98
C GLN A 192 17.70 9.36 3.08
N ILE A 193 16.91 9.52 2.01
CA ILE A 193 15.51 9.08 2.00
C ILE A 193 15.41 7.57 2.28
N ALA A 194 16.31 6.76 1.74
CA ALA A 194 16.33 5.32 2.01
C ALA A 194 16.67 5.00 3.48
N ARG A 195 17.67 5.67 4.06
CA ARG A 195 18.02 5.53 5.49
C ARG A 195 16.86 5.91 6.39
N ASP A 196 16.26 7.06 6.15
CA ASP A 196 15.13 7.59 6.92
C ASP A 196 13.89 6.71 6.79
N CYS A 197 13.67 6.08 5.63
CA CYS A 197 12.56 5.17 5.42
C CYS A 197 12.73 3.86 6.21
N LYS A 198 13.98 3.37 6.38
CA LYS A 198 14.24 2.05 6.95
C LYS A 198 13.67 1.86 8.36
N VAL A 199 13.61 2.93 9.13
CA VAL A 199 13.13 2.89 10.51
C VAL A 199 11.64 2.55 10.63
N THR A 200 10.86 2.73 9.55
CA THR A 200 9.45 2.32 9.49
C THR A 200 9.27 0.80 9.59
N SER A 201 10.31 0.01 9.29
CA SER A 201 10.33 -1.45 9.46
C SER A 201 10.67 -1.89 10.89
N TYR A 202 11.29 -1.04 11.72
CA TYR A 202 11.91 -1.46 13.00
C TYR A 202 11.03 -1.35 14.24
N LYS A 203 10.13 -0.37 14.34
CA LYS A 203 9.39 -0.09 15.59
C LYS A 203 8.48 -1.25 16.02
N ASP A 204 7.85 -1.90 15.04
CA ASP A 204 7.22 -3.22 15.16
C ASP A 204 7.74 -4.03 13.97
N THR A 205 8.51 -5.10 14.18
CA THR A 205 9.17 -5.77 13.06
C THR A 205 8.14 -6.33 12.08
N ASN A 206 8.48 -6.36 10.79
CA ASN A 206 7.59 -6.92 9.77
C ASN A 206 7.26 -8.39 10.08
N GLY A 207 8.20 -9.14 10.67
CA GLY A 207 7.95 -10.50 11.18
C GLY A 207 6.86 -10.58 12.25
N ILE A 208 6.84 -9.67 13.24
CA ILE A 208 5.79 -9.65 14.28
C ILE A 208 4.42 -9.35 13.66
N GLN A 209 4.35 -8.42 12.71
CA GLN A 209 3.10 -8.09 12.00
C GLN A 209 2.60 -9.26 11.14
N SER A 210 3.53 -9.97 10.50
CA SER A 210 3.25 -11.20 9.75
C SER A 210 2.73 -12.32 10.65
N LEU A 211 3.34 -12.51 11.81
CA LEU A 211 2.88 -13.47 12.81
C LEU A 211 1.49 -13.11 13.32
N GLU A 212 1.22 -11.84 13.64
CA GLU A 212 -0.11 -11.36 14.03
C GLU A 212 -1.18 -11.70 12.98
N LEU A 213 -0.86 -11.52 11.69
CA LEU A 213 -1.77 -11.83 10.59
C LEU A 213 -2.11 -13.33 10.54
N ILE A 214 -1.09 -14.19 10.43
CA ILE A 214 -1.26 -15.64 10.23
C ILE A 214 -1.72 -16.35 11.52
N ASN A 215 -1.36 -15.83 12.69
CA ASN A 215 -1.73 -16.45 13.97
C ASN A 215 -3.09 -16.02 14.46
N HIS A 216 -3.45 -14.75 14.30
CA HIS A 216 -4.62 -14.17 14.96
C HIS A 216 -5.65 -13.61 13.98
N LYS A 217 -5.25 -12.77 13.03
CA LYS A 217 -6.22 -12.03 12.18
C LYS A 217 -7.04 -12.93 11.27
N ILE A 218 -6.46 -14.00 10.73
CA ILE A 218 -7.19 -14.92 9.84
C ILE A 218 -8.30 -15.71 10.54
N SER A 219 -8.14 -16.05 11.83
CA SER A 219 -9.14 -16.80 12.62
C SER A 219 -10.05 -15.87 13.45
N MET A 220 -9.72 -14.58 13.50
CA MET A 220 -10.43 -13.58 14.30
C MET A 220 -11.92 -13.58 14.01
N LYS A 221 -12.74 -13.54 15.08
CA LYS A 221 -14.20 -13.52 14.97
C LYS A 221 -14.73 -14.66 14.08
N CYS A 222 -14.14 -15.85 14.22
CA CYS A 222 -14.39 -17.05 13.40
C CYS A 222 -14.13 -16.83 11.90
N GLY A 223 -13.08 -16.07 11.57
CA GLY A 223 -12.70 -15.72 10.19
C GLY A 223 -13.60 -14.68 9.52
N ARG A 224 -14.42 -13.96 10.28
CA ARG A 224 -15.35 -12.96 9.73
C ARG A 224 -14.61 -11.82 9.02
N ALA A 225 -13.58 -11.27 9.65
CA ALA A 225 -12.80 -10.16 9.08
C ALA A 225 -12.11 -10.53 7.77
N TYR A 226 -11.49 -11.71 7.73
CA TYR A 226 -10.93 -12.31 6.52
C TYR A 226 -11.97 -12.42 5.40
N ARG A 227 -13.16 -12.96 5.71
CA ARG A 227 -14.24 -13.14 4.72
C ARG A 227 -14.81 -11.82 4.22
N GLU A 228 -14.94 -10.83 5.09
CA GLU A 228 -15.45 -9.50 4.72
C GLU A 228 -14.52 -8.82 3.69
N VAL A 229 -13.21 -8.86 3.93
CA VAL A 229 -12.22 -8.32 2.98
C VAL A 229 -12.27 -9.08 1.65
N LEU A 230 -12.32 -10.42 1.68
CA LEU A 230 -12.45 -11.21 0.46
C LEU A 230 -13.75 -10.95 -0.30
N SER A 231 -14.86 -10.69 0.39
CA SER A 231 -16.12 -10.35 -0.27
C SER A 231 -15.96 -9.11 -1.15
N ARG A 232 -15.33 -8.06 -0.62
CA ARG A 232 -15.08 -6.82 -1.37
C ARG A 232 -14.17 -7.04 -2.59
N VAL A 233 -13.13 -7.85 -2.43
CA VAL A 233 -12.26 -8.24 -3.55
C VAL A 233 -13.07 -8.95 -4.63
N LYS A 234 -13.89 -9.93 -4.25
CA LYS A 234 -14.72 -10.72 -5.18
C LYS A 234 -15.81 -9.89 -5.86
N GLU A 235 -16.43 -8.96 -5.14
CA GLU A 235 -17.41 -8.00 -5.67
C GLU A 235 -16.79 -7.15 -6.77
N THR A 236 -15.65 -6.50 -6.52
CA THR A 236 -14.94 -5.70 -7.53
C THR A 236 -14.50 -6.54 -8.74
N ILE A 237 -14.05 -7.78 -8.52
CA ILE A 237 -13.75 -8.71 -9.62
C ILE A 237 -15.01 -8.94 -10.47
N GLY A 238 -16.17 -9.15 -9.85
CA GLY A 238 -17.45 -9.30 -10.54
C GLY A 238 -17.82 -8.08 -11.40
N GLU A 239 -17.69 -6.88 -10.84
CA GLU A 239 -17.96 -5.62 -11.53
C GLU A 239 -17.01 -5.39 -12.72
N ALA A 240 -15.73 -5.71 -12.56
CA ALA A 240 -14.72 -5.50 -13.60
C ALA A 240 -14.89 -6.42 -14.82
N LEU A 241 -15.54 -7.59 -14.66
CA LEU A 241 -15.75 -8.55 -15.75
C LEU A 241 -16.74 -8.09 -16.81
N VAL A 242 -17.43 -6.96 -16.60
CA VAL A 242 -18.31 -6.36 -17.61
C VAL A 242 -17.50 -5.71 -18.74
N TRP A 243 -16.26 -5.30 -18.48
CA TRP A 243 -15.41 -4.62 -19.45
C TRP A 243 -14.41 -5.57 -20.10
N ASN A 244 -14.57 -5.83 -21.41
CA ASN A 244 -13.71 -6.74 -22.18
C ASN A 244 -12.20 -6.55 -21.96
N GLU A 245 -11.75 -5.30 -21.79
CA GLU A 245 -10.35 -4.97 -21.60
C GLU A 245 -9.79 -5.26 -20.20
N LEU A 246 -10.66 -5.47 -19.20
CA LEU A 246 -10.30 -5.81 -17.82
C LEU A 246 -10.49 -7.30 -17.51
N ILE A 247 -11.23 -8.04 -18.35
CA ILE A 247 -11.53 -9.46 -18.14
C ILE A 247 -10.28 -10.31 -17.84
N PRO A 248 -9.18 -10.24 -18.61
CA PRO A 248 -7.99 -11.07 -18.34
C PRO A 248 -7.43 -10.80 -16.94
N TYR A 249 -7.28 -9.53 -16.58
CA TYR A 249 -6.71 -9.11 -15.30
C TYR A 249 -7.62 -9.46 -14.11
N ALA A 250 -8.95 -9.31 -14.27
CA ALA A 250 -9.91 -9.69 -13.25
C ALA A 250 -9.95 -11.22 -13.05
N SER A 251 -9.78 -11.99 -14.12
CA SER A 251 -9.73 -13.46 -14.08
C SER A 251 -8.46 -13.97 -13.41
N ASP A 252 -7.31 -13.34 -13.71
CA ASP A 252 -6.05 -13.67 -13.05
C ASP A 252 -6.12 -13.37 -11.55
N LEU A 253 -6.62 -12.19 -11.17
CA LEU A 253 -6.81 -11.85 -9.75
C LEU A 253 -7.76 -12.83 -9.05
N ARG A 254 -8.85 -13.24 -9.72
CA ARG A 254 -9.75 -14.28 -9.20
C ARG A 254 -9.02 -15.60 -8.93
N SER A 255 -8.11 -16.01 -9.82
CA SER A 255 -7.31 -17.21 -9.63
C SER A 255 -6.42 -17.10 -8.39
N TYR A 256 -5.72 -15.97 -8.22
CA TYR A 256 -4.88 -15.75 -7.03
C TYR A 256 -5.69 -15.69 -5.73
N VAL A 257 -6.92 -15.15 -5.77
CA VAL A 257 -7.84 -15.19 -4.63
C VAL A 257 -8.23 -16.63 -4.30
N GLY A 258 -8.51 -17.47 -5.29
CA GLY A 258 -8.79 -18.90 -5.07
C GLY A 258 -7.61 -19.63 -4.44
N MET A 259 -6.39 -19.39 -4.96
CA MET A 259 -5.16 -19.93 -4.37
C MET A 259 -4.95 -19.46 -2.94
N LEU A 260 -5.26 -18.19 -2.63
CA LEU A 260 -5.21 -17.63 -1.27
C LEU A 260 -6.16 -18.34 -0.32
N GLU A 261 -7.39 -18.62 -0.76
CA GLU A 261 -8.36 -19.37 0.03
C GLU A 261 -7.85 -20.79 0.34
N GLU A 262 -7.36 -21.50 -0.68
CA GLU A 262 -6.82 -22.86 -0.53
C GLU A 262 -5.64 -22.92 0.44
N ILE A 263 -4.66 -22.01 0.33
CA ILE A 263 -3.52 -21.99 1.27
C ILE A 263 -3.96 -21.61 2.67
N THR A 264 -4.95 -20.73 2.83
CA THR A 264 -5.42 -20.28 4.14
C THR A 264 -6.13 -21.43 4.86
N ASP A 265 -6.98 -22.18 4.16
CA ASP A 265 -7.64 -23.37 4.70
C ASP A 265 -6.62 -24.42 5.13
N ARG A 266 -5.60 -24.68 4.30
CA ARG A 266 -4.52 -25.62 4.64
C ARG A 266 -3.74 -25.15 5.88
N ILE A 267 -3.38 -23.87 5.96
CA ILE A 267 -2.70 -23.28 7.11
C ILE A 267 -3.52 -23.49 8.40
N GLN A 268 -4.83 -23.27 8.37
CA GLN A 268 -5.70 -23.49 9.54
C GLN A 268 -5.73 -24.95 10.00
N ILE A 269 -5.77 -25.89 9.05
CA ILE A 269 -5.71 -27.33 9.34
C ILE A 269 -4.36 -27.69 9.97
N MET A 270 -3.26 -27.22 9.40
CA MET A 270 -1.91 -27.47 9.92
C MET A 270 -1.73 -26.95 11.35
N LYS A 271 -2.24 -25.76 11.66
CA LYS A 271 -2.22 -25.22 13.04
C LYS A 271 -3.04 -26.09 13.99
N THR A 272 -4.19 -26.61 13.54
CA THR A 272 -5.00 -27.55 14.35
C THR A 272 -4.25 -28.85 14.63
N ASN A 273 -3.34 -29.26 13.74
CA ASN A 273 -2.48 -30.42 13.90
C ASN A 273 -1.20 -30.14 14.73
N GLY A 274 -1.02 -28.94 15.26
CA GLY A 274 0.15 -28.54 16.06
C GLY A 274 1.41 -28.26 15.24
N GLU A 275 1.26 -27.89 13.96
CA GLU A 275 2.37 -27.55 13.06
C GLU A 275 2.68 -26.04 13.04
N ASP A 276 2.39 -25.34 14.14
CA ASP A 276 2.49 -23.87 14.24
C ASP A 276 3.87 -23.35 13.81
N LEU A 277 4.96 -23.97 14.26
CA LEU A 277 6.31 -23.51 13.96
C LEU A 277 6.63 -23.50 12.45
N LEU A 278 6.15 -24.50 11.70
CA LEU A 278 6.31 -24.54 10.25
C LEU A 278 5.45 -23.48 9.57
N VAL A 279 4.21 -23.31 10.01
CA VAL A 279 3.30 -22.28 9.50
C VAL A 279 3.87 -20.87 9.74
N GLU A 280 4.41 -20.61 10.92
CA GLU A 280 5.03 -19.35 11.30
C GLU A 280 6.25 -19.01 10.44
N SER A 281 7.00 -20.03 9.96
CA SER A 281 8.11 -19.82 9.02
C SER A 281 7.65 -19.19 7.69
N TRP A 282 6.37 -19.33 7.34
CA TRP A 282 5.78 -18.75 6.12
C TRP A 282 5.08 -17.41 6.34
N ALA A 283 5.08 -16.89 7.57
CA ALA A 283 4.28 -15.72 7.94
C ALA A 283 4.55 -14.50 7.04
N LEU A 284 5.81 -14.24 6.70
CA LEU A 284 6.16 -13.12 5.83
C LEU A 284 5.64 -13.32 4.40
N SER A 285 5.90 -14.48 3.80
CA SER A 285 5.38 -14.84 2.47
C SER A 285 3.86 -14.73 2.40
N TYR A 286 3.15 -15.18 3.44
CA TYR A 286 1.70 -15.08 3.54
C TYR A 286 1.22 -13.62 3.61
N LEU A 287 1.88 -12.78 4.42
CA LEU A 287 1.57 -11.34 4.49
C LEU A 287 1.80 -10.64 3.16
N GLU A 288 2.88 -10.98 2.45
CA GLU A 288 3.16 -10.37 1.16
C GLU A 288 2.20 -10.84 0.05
N ILE A 289 1.73 -12.08 0.08
CA ILE A 289 0.65 -12.56 -0.82
C ILE A 289 -0.59 -11.70 -0.63
N TRP A 290 -0.98 -11.46 0.64
CA TRP A 290 -2.09 -10.57 0.97
C TRP A 290 -1.86 -9.15 0.46
N GLY A 291 -0.67 -8.59 0.67
CA GLY A 291 -0.32 -7.28 0.13
C GLY A 291 -0.45 -7.22 -1.40
N ASP A 292 0.07 -8.22 -2.11
CA ASP A 292 0.00 -8.26 -3.58
C ASP A 292 -1.45 -8.32 -4.09
N ILE A 293 -2.29 -9.15 -3.47
CA ILE A 293 -3.71 -9.32 -3.80
C ILE A 293 -4.51 -8.05 -3.49
N LEU A 294 -4.27 -7.41 -2.34
CA LEU A 294 -4.96 -6.18 -1.96
C LEU A 294 -4.60 -5.02 -2.89
N LEU A 295 -3.33 -4.87 -3.26
CA LEU A 295 -2.94 -3.88 -4.27
C LEU A 295 -3.56 -4.23 -5.63
N GLY A 296 -3.58 -5.51 -6.02
CA GLY A 296 -4.24 -5.98 -7.24
C GLY A 296 -5.72 -5.60 -7.28
N TRP A 297 -6.44 -5.84 -6.18
CA TRP A 297 -7.83 -5.44 -6.00
C TRP A 297 -8.01 -3.92 -6.12
N LEU A 298 -7.21 -3.12 -5.40
CA LEU A 298 -7.33 -1.66 -5.42
C LEU A 298 -6.98 -1.07 -6.80
N PHE A 299 -6.05 -1.68 -7.54
CA PHE A 299 -5.77 -1.31 -8.92
C PHE A 299 -6.91 -1.68 -9.87
N LEU A 300 -7.49 -2.87 -9.70
CA LEU A 300 -8.63 -3.29 -10.50
C LEU A 300 -9.84 -2.38 -10.28
N TRP A 301 -10.10 -2.00 -9.01
CA TRP A 301 -11.17 -1.06 -8.67
C TRP A 301 -10.94 0.32 -9.29
N GLN A 302 -9.72 0.86 -9.18
CA GLN A 302 -9.35 2.11 -9.85
C GLN A 302 -9.53 2.03 -11.38
N ALA A 303 -9.16 0.91 -12.00
CA ALA A 303 -9.32 0.72 -13.44
C ALA A 303 -10.79 0.67 -13.86
N PHE A 304 -11.63 -0.04 -13.09
CA PHE A 304 -13.07 -0.11 -13.30
C PHE A 304 -13.70 1.28 -13.25
N VAL A 305 -13.48 2.03 -12.16
CA VAL A 305 -14.03 3.38 -11.98
C VAL A 305 -13.50 4.34 -13.05
N ALA A 306 -12.20 4.32 -13.33
CA ALA A 306 -11.61 5.14 -14.40
C ALA A 306 -12.24 4.82 -15.76
N ARG A 307 -12.66 3.56 -15.98
CA ARG A 307 -13.27 3.17 -17.24
C ARG A 307 -14.72 3.62 -17.38
N GLU A 308 -15.50 3.57 -16.30
CA GLU A 308 -16.83 4.16 -16.23
C GLU A 308 -16.79 5.67 -16.51
N ARG A 309 -15.91 6.41 -15.81
CA ARG A 309 -15.73 7.85 -16.02
C ARG A 309 -15.34 8.21 -17.45
N LEU A 310 -14.49 7.40 -18.08
CA LEU A 310 -14.13 7.59 -19.49
C LEU A 310 -15.32 7.37 -20.44
N ALA A 311 -16.22 6.43 -20.14
CA ALA A 311 -17.42 6.22 -20.95
C ALA A 311 -18.40 7.41 -20.81
N GLU A 312 -18.57 7.94 -19.59
CA GLU A 312 -19.39 9.13 -19.31
C GLU A 312 -18.86 10.39 -20.04
N THR A 313 -17.54 10.53 -20.15
CA THR A 313 -16.88 11.65 -20.84
C THR A 313 -17.17 11.66 -22.35
N GLN A 314 -17.44 10.50 -22.96
CA GLN A 314 -17.74 10.41 -24.40
C GLN A 314 -19.19 10.78 -24.73
N GLY A 315 -20.08 10.83 -23.74
CA GLY A 315 -21.51 11.16 -23.91
C GLY A 315 -21.90 12.59 -23.49
N SER A 316 -21.02 13.32 -22.78
CA SER A 316 -21.33 14.64 -22.21
C SER A 316 -20.53 15.76 -22.89
N SER A 317 -21.15 16.92 -23.10
CA SER A 317 -20.45 18.12 -23.56
C SER A 317 -19.32 18.49 -22.58
N ALA A 318 -18.14 18.78 -23.14
CA ALA A 318 -16.90 19.03 -22.41
C ALA A 318 -17.08 20.08 -21.31
N GLY A 319 -17.13 19.64 -20.04
CA GLY A 319 -17.26 20.55 -18.90
C GLY A 319 -17.58 19.91 -17.54
N ALA A 320 -18.03 18.65 -17.48
CA ALA A 320 -18.48 18.03 -16.22
C ALA A 320 -17.42 17.20 -15.46
N ASN A 321 -16.29 16.85 -16.08
CA ASN A 321 -15.31 15.95 -15.46
C ASN A 321 -14.07 16.69 -14.94
N GLU A 322 -13.76 16.47 -13.66
CA GLU A 322 -12.60 17.06 -12.96
C GLU A 322 -11.26 16.61 -13.59
N PHE A 323 -11.20 15.39 -14.12
CA PHE A 323 -9.99 14.80 -14.69
C PHE A 323 -10.04 14.64 -16.22
N SER A 324 -8.88 14.71 -16.87
CA SER A 324 -8.76 14.53 -18.31
C SER A 324 -8.89 13.06 -18.72
N SER A 325 -9.34 12.79 -19.96
CA SER A 325 -9.37 11.41 -20.48
C SER A 325 -7.98 10.75 -20.49
N ALA A 326 -6.90 11.53 -20.59
CA ALA A 326 -5.54 11.01 -20.49
C ALA A 326 -5.21 10.49 -19.08
N PHE A 327 -5.72 11.14 -18.02
CA PHE A 327 -5.54 10.71 -16.64
C PHE A 327 -6.19 9.34 -16.39
N TYR A 328 -7.46 9.18 -16.77
CA TYR A 328 -8.14 7.89 -16.61
C TYR A 328 -7.51 6.77 -17.44
N ARG A 329 -7.05 7.06 -18.66
CA ARG A 329 -6.28 6.08 -19.46
C ARG A 329 -4.97 5.68 -18.77
N ASN A 330 -4.30 6.62 -18.11
CA ASN A 330 -3.10 6.33 -17.31
C ASN A 330 -3.44 5.42 -16.12
N LYS A 331 -4.56 5.67 -15.43
CA LYS A 331 -5.03 4.81 -14.33
C LYS A 331 -5.27 3.37 -14.77
N ILE A 332 -5.99 3.18 -15.88
CA ILE A 332 -6.20 1.86 -16.47
C ILE A 332 -4.87 1.21 -16.86
N ALA A 333 -3.97 1.95 -17.53
CA ALA A 333 -2.68 1.43 -17.95
C ALA A 333 -1.80 1.00 -16.76
N THR A 334 -1.79 1.79 -15.68
CA THR A 334 -1.04 1.48 -14.45
C THR A 334 -1.58 0.23 -13.77
N ALA A 335 -2.91 0.10 -13.66
CA ALA A 335 -3.54 -1.10 -13.12
C ALA A 335 -3.24 -2.34 -13.96
N LYS A 336 -3.32 -2.24 -15.30
CA LYS A 336 -2.95 -3.33 -16.22
C LYS A 336 -1.49 -3.74 -16.08
N TYR A 337 -0.58 -2.78 -15.88
CA TYR A 337 0.83 -3.09 -15.62
C TYR A 337 1.01 -3.84 -14.29
N TYR A 338 0.40 -3.36 -13.21
CA TYR A 338 0.49 -4.06 -11.93
C TYR A 338 -0.09 -5.48 -12.01
N LEU A 339 -1.33 -5.61 -12.50
CA LEU A 339 -2.05 -6.89 -12.58
C LEU A 339 -1.39 -7.88 -13.56
N GLY A 340 -0.85 -7.40 -14.68
CA GLY A 340 -0.25 -8.26 -15.70
C GLY A 340 1.25 -8.53 -15.53
N THR A 341 1.98 -7.71 -14.77
CA THR A 341 3.45 -7.81 -14.65
C THR A 341 3.92 -8.04 -13.21
N LEU A 342 3.28 -7.42 -12.21
CA LEU A 342 3.74 -7.47 -10.83
C LEU A 342 2.99 -8.52 -10.00
N LEU A 343 1.66 -8.58 -10.12
CA LEU A 343 0.85 -9.60 -9.42
C LEU A 343 1.30 -11.04 -9.73
N PRO A 344 1.70 -11.41 -10.96
CA PRO A 344 2.15 -12.77 -11.23
C PRO A 344 3.39 -13.22 -10.43
N LEU A 345 4.17 -12.28 -9.90
CA LEU A 345 5.32 -12.61 -9.04
C LEU A 345 4.88 -13.25 -7.71
N ALA A 346 3.61 -13.05 -7.29
CA ALA A 346 3.05 -13.71 -6.11
C ALA A 346 3.03 -15.25 -6.24
N ALA A 347 2.98 -15.79 -7.46
CA ALA A 347 2.94 -17.23 -7.72
C ALA A 347 4.12 -17.99 -7.07
N GLY A 348 5.32 -17.40 -7.05
CA GLY A 348 6.48 -18.02 -6.40
C GLY A 348 6.31 -18.17 -4.88
N LYS A 349 5.60 -17.24 -4.25
CA LYS A 349 5.31 -17.30 -2.81
C LYS A 349 4.25 -18.34 -2.49
N PHE A 350 3.22 -18.45 -3.35
CA PHE A 350 2.27 -19.55 -3.26
C PHE A 350 2.97 -20.91 -3.36
N GLU A 351 3.86 -21.06 -4.34
CA GLU A 351 4.61 -22.31 -4.55
C GLU A 351 5.49 -22.65 -3.35
N ALA A 352 6.19 -21.66 -2.76
CA ALA A 352 7.00 -21.88 -1.58
C ALA A 352 6.20 -22.45 -0.39
N ILE A 353 4.98 -21.95 -0.17
CA ILE A 353 4.08 -22.46 0.88
C ILE A 353 3.49 -23.82 0.49
N ASN A 354 3.15 -24.03 -0.79
CA ASN A 354 2.59 -25.28 -1.30
C ASN A 354 3.57 -26.45 -1.28
N LYS A 355 4.86 -26.18 -1.47
CA LYS A 355 5.92 -27.18 -1.40
C LYS A 355 5.95 -27.88 -0.03
N ASN A 356 5.52 -27.19 1.03
CA ASN A 356 5.49 -27.72 2.40
C ASN A 356 6.84 -28.33 2.82
N ASP A 357 7.93 -27.64 2.46
CA ASP A 357 9.29 -28.10 2.73
C ASP A 357 9.58 -28.04 4.24
N ARG A 358 10.05 -29.15 4.81
CA ARG A 358 10.24 -29.30 6.26
C ARG A 358 11.68 -29.11 6.71
N VAL A 359 12.61 -28.82 5.79
CA VAL A 359 14.03 -28.61 6.12
C VAL A 359 14.22 -27.55 7.21
N PHE A 360 13.36 -26.53 7.26
CA PHE A 360 13.35 -25.52 8.32
C PHE A 360 13.23 -26.12 9.74
N LEU A 361 12.49 -27.21 9.90
CA LEU A 361 12.32 -27.91 11.19
C LEU A 361 13.46 -28.88 11.50
N GLU A 362 14.20 -29.30 10.49
CA GLU A 362 15.25 -30.33 10.58
C GLU A 362 16.65 -29.72 10.73
N MET A 363 16.82 -28.43 10.40
CA MET A 363 18.10 -27.73 10.57
C MET A 363 18.49 -27.67 12.05
N ASP A 364 19.67 -28.19 12.35
CA ASP A 364 20.25 -28.10 13.68
C ASP A 364 20.81 -26.69 13.92
N ASP A 365 20.61 -26.18 15.14
CA ASP A 365 21.05 -24.83 15.52
C ASP A 365 22.58 -24.65 15.38
N SER A 366 23.36 -25.72 15.52
CA SER A 366 24.82 -25.67 15.35
C SER A 366 25.23 -25.23 13.94
N TYR A 367 24.43 -25.50 12.92
CA TYR A 367 24.73 -25.14 11.54
C TYR A 367 24.61 -23.63 11.27
N PHE A 368 24.05 -22.82 12.17
CA PHE A 368 24.05 -21.36 12.03
C PHE A 368 25.39 -20.72 12.42
N PHE A 369 26.27 -21.47 13.07
CA PHE A 369 27.53 -20.96 13.62
C PHE A 369 28.79 -21.51 12.91
N ASP A 370 28.61 -22.44 11.98
CA ASP A 370 29.65 -22.94 11.06
C ASP A 370 29.71 -22.09 9.78
#